data_AF-A0A8D8Y7A6-F1
#
_entry.id   AF-A0A8D8Y7A6-F1
#
_cell.length_a   1.000
_cell.length_b   1.000
_cell.length_c   1.000
_cell.angle_alpha   90.00
_cell.angle_beta   90.00
_cell.angle_gamma   90.00
#
_symmetry.space_group_name_H-M   'P 1'
#
loop_
_entity.id
_entity.type
_entity.pdbx_description
1 polymer ?
#
loop_
_entity_poly.entity_id
_entity_poly.type
_entity_poly.pdbx_seq_one_letter_code
_entity_poly.pdbx_strand_id
1 'polypeptide(L)'
;MASARKNSVTRNGIVQPLLTDLYQITMAYAYWKSGKVNDNAVFDLFFRQNPFQGEFTIFAGLEECIRFLENFRYSDSDIEYLKETLPPCVEEDFYEFLQSVTAERVTVYAIQEGSVVFPRVPLLRVEGPLIIVQLLETTLLTLVNFASLMATNAARYRLAAGRNVSLLEFGLRRAQGPDGGLSASKYAYAGGFDGTSNVLAGKMYNIPVRGTHAHAYITSFNGLNDLQLKICFSQEG
;
A
#
# COMPACT_ATOMS: atom_id res chain seq x y z
N MET A 1 15.16 -24.29 20.06
CA MET A 1 15.35 -22.83 19.89
C MET A 1 15.19 -22.48 18.42
N ALA A 2 13.94 -22.19 18.00
CA ALA A 2 13.66 -21.81 16.62
C ALA A 2 14.09 -20.35 16.43
N SER A 3 15.12 -20.15 15.61
CA SER A 3 15.57 -18.83 15.18
C SER A 3 14.46 -18.18 14.36
N ALA A 4 13.78 -17.19 14.96
CA ALA A 4 12.85 -16.33 14.25
C ALA A 4 13.66 -15.55 13.21
N ARG A 5 13.61 -16.00 11.95
CA ARG A 5 13.99 -15.17 10.81
C ARG A 5 13.13 -13.91 10.89
N LYS A 6 13.71 -12.80 11.31
CA LYS A 6 13.20 -11.46 10.99
C LYS A 6 13.17 -11.38 9.47
N ASN A 7 12.03 -11.73 8.87
CA ASN A 7 11.77 -11.46 7.47
C ASN A 7 11.76 -9.94 7.34
N SER A 8 12.90 -9.36 6.97
CA SER A 8 12.99 -8.04 6.40
C SER A 8 12.21 -8.08 5.07
N VAL A 9 10.89 -7.98 5.16
CA VAL A 9 10.04 -7.80 3.98
C VAL A 9 10.49 -6.49 3.35
N THR A 10 10.99 -6.58 2.13
CA THR A 10 11.60 -5.48 1.38
C THR A 10 10.64 -4.29 1.31
N ARG A 11 11.16 -3.10 1.65
CA ARG A 11 10.45 -1.82 1.69
C ARG A 11 9.76 -1.52 0.35
N ASN A 12 8.53 -1.02 0.40
CA ASN A 12 7.92 -0.38 -0.77
C ASN A 12 8.61 0.97 -1.00
N GLY A 13 9.48 1.04 -2.02
CA GLY A 13 10.31 2.22 -2.28
C GLY A 13 9.53 3.47 -2.72
N ILE A 14 8.23 3.33 -3.04
CA ILE A 14 7.38 4.45 -3.47
C ILE A 14 6.72 5.15 -2.28
N VAL A 15 6.53 4.42 -1.17
CA VAL A 15 5.84 4.94 0.02
C VAL A 15 6.85 5.67 0.91
N GLN A 16 6.87 6.99 0.78
CA GLN A 16 7.82 7.90 1.43
C GLN A 16 7.15 9.26 1.71
N PRO A 17 7.76 10.17 2.50
CA PRO A 17 7.12 11.43 2.89
C PRO A 17 6.71 12.34 1.73
N LEU A 18 7.39 12.27 0.57
CA LEU A 18 7.00 12.99 -0.63
C LEU A 18 5.80 12.39 -1.38
N LEU A 19 5.28 11.23 -0.97
CA LEU A 19 4.00 10.69 -1.45
C LEU A 19 2.85 11.46 -0.79
N THR A 20 2.80 12.75 -1.08
CA THR A 20 1.88 13.73 -0.51
C THR A 20 1.60 14.82 -1.54
N ASP A 21 0.58 15.62 -1.28
CA ASP A 21 0.27 16.76 -2.12
C ASP A 21 1.07 17.99 -1.68
N LEU A 22 1.45 18.87 -2.61
CA LEU A 22 2.21 20.09 -2.29
C LEU A 22 1.54 20.95 -1.21
N TYR A 23 0.21 21.00 -1.19
CA TYR A 23 -0.53 21.79 -0.20
C TYR A 23 -0.34 21.28 1.24
N GLN A 24 0.01 20.00 1.43
CA GLN A 24 0.31 19.46 2.76
C GLN A 24 1.59 20.08 3.31
N ILE A 25 2.60 20.27 2.45
CA ILE A 25 3.87 20.92 2.83
C ILE A 25 3.66 22.41 3.08
N THR A 26 2.88 23.10 2.25
CA THR A 26 2.62 24.54 2.46
C THR A 26 1.75 24.80 3.70
N MET A 27 0.82 23.90 4.04
CA MET A 27 0.09 23.95 5.31
C MET A 27 1.01 23.68 6.51
N ALA A 28 1.92 22.70 6.41
CA ALA A 28 2.93 22.46 7.44
C ALA A 28 3.79 23.72 7.69
N TYR A 29 4.20 24.40 6.62
CA TYR A 29 4.89 25.68 6.71
C TYR A 29 4.05 26.77 7.40
N ALA A 30 2.77 26.89 7.02
CA ALA A 30 1.86 27.86 7.64
C ALA A 30 1.66 27.61 9.14
N TYR A 31 1.55 26.34 9.56
CA TYR A 31 1.47 25.96 10.97
C TYR A 31 2.77 26.25 11.71
N TRP A 32 3.92 25.92 11.12
CA TRP A 32 5.22 26.22 11.67
C TRP A 32 5.40 27.73 11.89
N LYS A 33 5.07 28.55 10.87
CA LYS A 33 5.08 30.01 10.97
C LYS A 33 4.13 30.60 11.99
N SER A 34 2.99 29.95 12.19
CA SER A 34 1.99 30.39 13.18
C SER A 34 2.33 29.94 14.61
N GLY A 35 3.49 29.31 14.84
CA GLY A 35 3.90 28.82 16.15
C GLY A 35 3.14 27.58 16.64
N LYS A 36 2.42 26.88 15.76
CA LYS A 36 1.55 25.74 16.08
C LYS A 36 2.27 24.39 16.15
N VAL A 37 3.60 24.40 16.25
CA VAL A 37 4.43 23.18 16.26
C VAL A 37 4.10 22.27 17.44
N ASN A 38 3.65 22.84 18.56
CA ASN A 38 3.30 22.09 19.79
C ASN A 38 1.81 21.76 19.93
N ASP A 39 0.97 22.21 18.99
CA ASP A 39 -0.46 21.90 19.01
C ASP A 39 -0.66 20.41 18.73
N ASN A 40 -1.56 19.78 19.47
CA ASN A 40 -1.97 18.40 19.21
C ASN A 40 -3.30 18.37 18.47
N ALA A 41 -3.45 17.38 17.59
CA ALA A 41 -4.69 17.15 16.86
C ALA A 41 -5.00 15.65 16.77
N VAL A 42 -6.28 15.38 16.50
CA VAL A 42 -6.83 14.04 16.31
C VAL A 42 -7.53 14.00 14.96
N PHE A 43 -7.13 13.06 14.11
CA PHE A 43 -7.70 12.84 12.78
C PHE A 43 -8.32 11.45 12.73
N ASP A 44 -9.59 11.38 12.34
CA ASP A 44 -10.32 10.12 12.11
C ASP A 44 -10.42 9.85 10.60
N LEU A 45 -9.85 8.72 10.15
CA LEU A 45 -9.99 8.23 8.78
C LEU A 45 -11.22 7.33 8.70
N PHE A 46 -12.22 7.76 7.93
CA PHE A 46 -13.42 6.99 7.64
C PHE A 46 -13.86 7.21 6.19
N PHE A 47 -14.76 6.35 5.71
CA PHE A 47 -15.34 6.47 4.37
C PHE A 47 -16.85 6.73 4.45
N ARG A 48 -17.42 7.29 3.37
CA ARG A 48 -18.81 7.80 3.38
C ARG A 48 -19.84 6.83 2.79
N GLN A 49 -19.42 5.97 1.87
CA GLN A 49 -20.28 5.03 1.17
C GLN A 49 -19.52 3.73 0.91
N ASN A 50 -20.21 2.59 1.00
CA ASN A 50 -19.61 1.32 0.63
C ASN A 50 -19.24 1.30 -0.86
N PRO A 51 -18.09 0.70 -1.22
CA PRO A 51 -17.69 0.57 -2.61
C PRO A 51 -18.63 -0.40 -3.34
N PHE A 52 -18.69 -0.27 -4.66
CA PHE A 52 -19.41 -1.18 -5.55
C PHE A 52 -20.92 -1.32 -5.25
N GLN A 53 -21.53 -0.31 -4.61
CA GLN A 53 -22.92 -0.34 -4.13
C GLN A 53 -23.19 -1.54 -3.20
N GLY A 54 -22.17 -2.02 -2.50
CA GLY A 54 -22.28 -3.15 -1.57
C GLY A 54 -22.78 -2.75 -0.18
N GLU A 55 -22.97 -3.76 0.67
CA GLU A 55 -23.42 -3.58 2.06
C GLU A 55 -22.26 -3.52 3.06
N PHE A 56 -21.06 -3.95 2.65
CA PHE A 56 -19.88 -4.03 3.51
C PHE A 56 -18.60 -3.62 2.80
N THR A 57 -17.58 -3.28 3.59
CA THR A 57 -16.21 -3.05 3.15
C THR A 57 -15.29 -3.91 4.01
N ILE A 58 -14.26 -4.51 3.42
CA ILE A 58 -13.19 -5.19 4.17
C ILE A 58 -12.07 -4.18 4.37
N PHE A 59 -11.72 -3.91 5.63
CA PHE A 59 -10.63 -3.00 5.95
C PHE A 59 -9.27 -3.66 5.67
N ALA A 60 -8.43 -2.97 4.89
CA ALA A 60 -7.07 -3.38 4.60
C ALA A 60 -6.15 -2.17 4.37
N GLY A 61 -4.84 -2.40 4.39
CA GLY A 61 -3.78 -1.41 4.23
C GLY A 61 -3.03 -1.07 5.53
N LEU A 62 -3.43 -1.66 6.66
CA LEU A 62 -2.89 -1.29 7.98
C LEU A 62 -1.40 -1.62 8.10
N GLU A 63 -0.97 -2.78 7.62
CA GLU A 63 0.44 -3.18 7.66
C GLU A 63 1.36 -2.17 6.97
N GLU A 64 0.98 -1.69 5.77
CA GLU A 64 1.78 -0.70 5.04
C GLU A 64 1.76 0.66 5.73
N CYS A 65 0.63 1.03 6.36
CA CYS A 65 0.55 2.27 7.16
C CYS A 65 1.53 2.23 8.33
N ILE A 66 1.58 1.12 9.09
CA ILE A 66 2.50 0.97 10.22
C ILE A 66 3.95 1.05 9.73
N ARG A 67 4.30 0.33 8.66
CA ARG A 67 5.65 0.39 8.08
C ARG A 67 6.04 1.80 7.62
N PHE A 68 5.10 2.54 7.03
CA PHE A 68 5.33 3.92 6.63
C PHE A 68 5.65 4.80 7.84
N LEU A 69 4.86 4.69 8.92
CA LEU A 69 5.06 5.46 10.15
C LEU A 69 6.42 5.14 10.80
N GLU A 70 6.78 3.86 10.91
CA GLU A 70 8.06 3.41 11.46
C GLU A 70 9.28 3.97 10.69
N ASN A 71 9.11 4.24 9.39
CA ASN A 71 10.18 4.71 8.50
C ASN A 71 9.97 6.15 8.01
N PHE A 72 9.06 6.91 8.64
CA PHE A 72 8.73 8.27 8.24
C PHE A 72 9.86 9.24 8.59
N ARG A 73 10.69 9.57 7.60
CA ARG A 73 11.77 10.57 7.66
C ARG A 73 12.02 11.13 6.27
N TYR A 74 12.21 12.44 6.17
CA TYR A 74 12.67 13.07 4.93
C TYR A 74 14.16 12.74 4.71
N SER A 75 14.50 12.39 3.48
CA SER A 75 15.89 12.24 3.06
C SER A 75 16.48 13.59 2.64
N ASP A 76 17.81 13.67 2.57
CA ASP A 76 18.50 14.89 2.13
C ASP A 76 18.07 15.29 0.71
N SER A 77 17.87 14.31 -0.18
CA SER A 77 17.34 14.55 -1.53
C SER A 77 15.91 15.06 -1.53
N ASP A 78 15.07 14.64 -0.57
CA ASP A 78 13.70 15.16 -0.46
C ASP A 78 13.73 16.63 -0.05
N ILE A 79 14.60 16.99 0.89
CA ILE A 79 14.76 18.37 1.35
C ILE A 79 15.29 19.26 0.23
N GLU A 80 16.30 18.80 -0.53
CA GLU A 80 16.83 19.55 -1.67
C GLU A 80 15.75 19.80 -2.74
N TYR A 81 14.95 18.78 -3.06
CA TYR A 81 13.81 18.93 -3.97
C TYR A 81 12.76 19.94 -3.45
N LEU A 82 12.45 19.93 -2.15
CA LEU A 82 11.51 20.87 -1.56
C LEU A 82 12.03 22.32 -1.60
N LYS A 83 13.34 22.53 -1.44
CA LYS A 83 13.96 23.86 -1.59
C LYS A 83 13.83 24.41 -3.00
N GLU A 84 13.93 23.56 -4.01
CA GLU A 84 13.73 23.95 -5.41
C GLU A 84 12.26 24.22 -5.75
N THR A 85 11.34 23.50 -5.10
CA THR A 85 9.91 23.53 -5.42
C THR A 85 9.15 24.63 -4.68
N LEU A 86 9.53 24.93 -3.44
CA LEU A 86 8.88 25.94 -2.62
C LEU A 86 9.36 27.36 -2.96
N PRO A 87 8.56 28.40 -2.67
CA PRO A 87 8.98 29.77 -2.90
C PRO A 87 10.30 30.12 -2.18
N PRO A 88 11.18 30.95 -2.77
CA PRO A 88 12.48 31.29 -2.20
C PRO A 88 12.41 32.11 -0.89
N CYS A 89 11.21 32.50 -0.47
CA CYS A 89 10.97 33.18 0.80
C CYS A 89 10.79 32.22 1.99
N VAL A 90 10.72 30.91 1.77
CA VAL A 90 10.67 29.91 2.86
C VAL A 90 12.03 29.84 3.55
N GLU A 91 12.03 29.93 4.88
CA GLU A 91 13.25 29.98 5.67
C GLU A 91 13.96 28.63 5.79
N GLU A 92 15.27 28.68 5.91
CA GLU A 92 16.13 27.49 6.07
C GLU A 92 15.72 26.64 7.28
N ASP A 93 15.39 27.29 8.41
CA ASP A 93 14.93 26.65 9.64
C ASP A 93 13.69 25.75 9.46
N PHE A 94 12.84 26.01 8.45
CA PHE A 94 11.71 25.15 8.16
C PHE A 94 12.16 23.81 7.54
N TYR A 95 13.19 23.83 6.70
CA TYR A 95 13.76 22.62 6.12
C TYR A 95 14.51 21.80 7.16
N GLU A 96 15.24 22.46 8.07
CA GLU A 96 15.84 21.80 9.24
C GLU A 96 14.75 21.15 10.12
N PHE A 97 13.64 21.87 10.33
CA PHE A 97 12.48 21.30 11.02
C PHE A 97 11.96 20.05 10.30
N LEU A 98 11.68 20.10 8.99
CA LEU A 98 11.20 18.95 8.22
C LEU A 98 12.14 17.75 8.31
N GLN A 99 13.46 17.96 8.22
CA GLN A 99 14.46 16.89 8.33
C GLN A 99 14.46 16.22 9.71
N SER A 100 14.09 16.96 10.76
CA SER A 100 13.95 16.42 12.11
C SER A 100 12.63 15.69 12.38
N VAL A 101 11.62 15.83 11.50
CA VAL A 101 10.28 15.25 11.74
C VAL A 101 10.32 13.72 11.67
N THR A 102 9.73 13.09 12.68
CA THR A 102 9.49 11.65 12.75
C THR A 102 8.07 11.37 13.25
N ALA A 103 7.56 10.16 13.01
CA ALA A 103 6.25 9.75 13.52
C ALA A 103 6.27 9.25 14.98
N GLU A 104 7.37 9.41 15.73
CA GLU A 104 7.54 8.84 17.08
C GLU A 104 6.52 9.37 18.10
N ARG A 105 6.03 10.59 17.90
CA ARG A 105 5.03 11.24 18.77
C ARG A 105 3.59 11.00 18.31
N VAL A 106 3.38 10.12 17.33
CA VAL A 106 2.06 9.82 16.77
C VAL A 106 1.54 8.51 17.37
N THR A 107 0.31 8.55 17.88
CA THR A 107 -0.43 7.37 18.33
C THR A 107 -1.49 7.01 17.30
N VAL A 108 -1.55 5.74 16.90
CA VAL A 108 -2.53 5.24 15.95
C VAL A 108 -3.40 4.16 16.60
N TYR A 109 -4.70 4.35 16.54
CA TYR A 109 -5.70 3.34 16.85
C TYR A 109 -6.31 2.85 15.54
N ALA A 110 -6.49 1.55 15.38
CA ALA A 110 -7.05 0.99 14.15
C ALA A 110 -7.96 -0.18 14.44
N ILE A 111 -8.97 -0.35 13.59
CA ILE A 111 -9.71 -1.62 13.49
C ILE A 111 -8.73 -2.70 13.00
N GLN A 112 -8.93 -3.94 13.42
CA GLN A 112 -8.09 -5.05 12.94
C GLN A 112 -8.26 -5.24 11.42
N GLU A 113 -7.14 -5.31 10.69
CA GLU A 113 -7.13 -5.61 9.25
C GLU A 113 -7.84 -6.95 8.94
N GLY A 114 -8.63 -6.97 7.86
CA GLY A 114 -9.52 -8.07 7.49
C GLY A 114 -10.93 -7.98 8.10
N SER A 115 -11.19 -7.03 9.00
CA SER A 115 -12.52 -6.83 9.57
C SER A 115 -13.50 -6.25 8.57
N VAL A 116 -14.78 -6.60 8.74
CA VAL A 116 -15.89 -5.93 8.06
C VAL A 116 -16.13 -4.57 8.73
N VAL A 117 -16.13 -3.51 7.92
CA VAL A 117 -16.31 -2.13 8.35
C VAL A 117 -17.41 -1.43 7.56
N PHE A 118 -17.95 -0.36 8.14
CA PHE A 118 -19.12 0.35 7.63
C PHE A 118 -18.85 1.85 7.48
N PRO A 119 -19.62 2.54 6.62
CA PRO A 119 -19.46 3.97 6.42
C PRO A 119 -19.62 4.77 7.71
N ARG A 120 -18.91 5.88 7.82
CA ARG A 120 -18.97 6.85 8.94
C ARG A 120 -18.54 6.28 10.29
N VAL A 121 -17.81 5.17 10.28
CA VAL A 121 -17.11 4.62 11.45
C VAL A 121 -15.61 4.84 11.24
N PRO A 122 -14.88 5.41 12.23
CA PRO A 122 -13.43 5.56 12.15
C PRO A 122 -12.74 4.19 11.96
N LEU A 123 -11.94 4.09 10.89
CA LEU A 123 -11.09 2.93 10.61
C LEU A 123 -9.74 3.06 11.31
N LEU A 124 -9.16 4.26 11.20
CA LEU A 124 -7.96 4.68 11.90
C LEU A 124 -8.24 5.99 12.62
N ARG A 125 -7.70 6.12 13.82
CA ARG A 125 -7.57 7.38 14.54
C ARG A 125 -6.10 7.68 14.73
N VAL A 126 -5.67 8.86 14.32
CA VAL A 126 -4.28 9.32 14.38
C VAL A 126 -4.21 10.54 15.30
N GLU A 127 -3.46 10.42 16.40
CA GLU A 127 -3.32 11.45 17.42
C GLU A 127 -1.85 11.87 17.55
N GLY A 128 -1.57 13.18 17.61
CA GLY A 128 -0.20 13.67 17.77
C GLY A 128 -0.05 15.14 17.40
N PRO A 129 1.21 15.61 17.23
CA PRO A 129 1.48 16.99 16.82
C PRO A 129 0.82 17.32 15.48
N LEU A 130 0.11 18.45 15.42
CA LEU A 130 -0.74 18.87 14.30
C LEU A 130 -0.04 18.77 12.95
N ILE A 131 1.19 19.29 12.86
CA ILE A 131 1.96 19.31 11.61
C ILE A 131 2.25 17.89 11.13
N ILE A 132 2.61 16.99 12.05
CA ILE A 132 3.00 15.62 11.71
C ILE A 132 1.77 14.85 11.25
N VAL A 133 0.66 14.90 12.01
CA VAL A 133 -0.56 14.16 11.64
C VAL A 133 -1.15 14.66 10.32
N GLN A 134 -1.00 15.96 10.00
CA GLN A 134 -1.40 16.53 8.72
C GLN A 134 -0.56 15.98 7.56
N LEU A 135 0.76 15.89 7.72
CA LEU A 135 1.67 15.37 6.69
C LEU A 135 1.42 13.89 6.35
N LEU A 136 0.84 13.12 7.28
CA LEU A 136 0.55 11.70 7.09
C LEU A 136 -0.74 11.44 6.28
N GLU A 137 -1.62 12.44 6.16
CA GLU A 137 -2.99 12.29 5.64
C GLU A 137 -3.02 11.64 4.24
N THR A 138 -2.36 12.25 3.25
CA THR A 138 -2.43 11.81 1.85
C THR A 138 -1.89 10.38 1.68
N THR A 139 -0.78 10.04 2.34
CA THR A 139 -0.20 8.70 2.25
C THR A 139 -1.10 7.65 2.91
N LEU A 140 -1.62 7.90 4.12
CA LEU A 140 -2.51 6.97 4.81
C LEU A 140 -3.80 6.74 4.02
N LEU A 141 -4.38 7.79 3.44
CA LEU A 141 -5.53 7.66 2.54
C LEU A 141 -5.21 6.78 1.33
N THR A 142 -4.06 6.98 0.71
CA THR A 142 -3.65 6.20 -0.47
C THR A 142 -3.53 4.71 -0.15
N LEU A 143 -2.86 4.39 0.96
CA LEU A 143 -2.63 3.00 1.40
C LEU A 143 -3.92 2.29 1.79
N VAL A 144 -4.79 2.95 2.57
CA VAL A 144 -6.04 2.36 3.06
C VAL A 144 -7.09 2.21 1.96
N ASN A 145 -7.27 3.25 1.13
CA ASN A 145 -8.35 3.25 0.13
C ASN A 145 -8.17 2.14 -0.91
N PHE A 146 -6.97 2.03 -1.51
CA PHE A 146 -6.75 1.03 -2.55
C PHE A 146 -6.81 -0.39 -1.99
N ALA A 147 -6.16 -0.62 -0.84
CA ALA A 147 -6.14 -1.92 -0.19
C ALA A 147 -7.55 -2.41 0.18
N SER A 148 -8.33 -1.57 0.85
CA SER A 148 -9.69 -1.91 1.26
C SER A 148 -10.61 -2.13 0.05
N LEU A 149 -10.46 -1.34 -1.02
CA LEU A 149 -11.23 -1.51 -2.25
C LEU A 149 -10.94 -2.87 -2.91
N MET A 150 -9.65 -3.23 -3.02
CA MET A 150 -9.22 -4.49 -3.61
C MET A 150 -9.66 -5.70 -2.78
N ALA A 151 -9.46 -5.67 -1.46
CA ALA A 151 -9.88 -6.73 -0.56
C ALA A 151 -11.41 -6.93 -0.61
N THR A 152 -12.18 -5.84 -0.63
CA THR A 152 -13.65 -5.90 -0.73
C THR A 152 -14.10 -6.50 -2.06
N ASN A 153 -13.45 -6.13 -3.17
CA ASN A 153 -13.81 -6.68 -4.47
C ASN A 153 -13.49 -8.19 -4.55
N ALA A 154 -12.34 -8.60 -4.04
CA ALA A 154 -11.97 -10.01 -3.98
C ALA A 154 -12.95 -10.81 -3.10
N ALA A 155 -13.37 -10.26 -1.97
CA ALA A 155 -14.39 -10.87 -1.12
C ALA A 155 -15.73 -11.05 -1.85
N ARG A 156 -16.15 -10.06 -2.65
CA ARG A 156 -17.35 -10.17 -3.50
C ARG A 156 -17.25 -11.29 -4.52
N TYR A 157 -16.10 -11.43 -5.19
CA TYR A 157 -15.88 -12.56 -6.11
C TYR A 157 -15.87 -13.90 -5.40
N ARG A 158 -15.26 -13.99 -4.22
CA ARG A 158 -15.31 -15.19 -3.37
C ARG A 158 -16.74 -15.56 -2.98
N LEU A 159 -17.56 -14.58 -2.61
CA LEU A 159 -18.97 -14.81 -2.31
C LEU A 159 -19.74 -15.33 -3.53
N ALA A 160 -19.51 -14.75 -4.72
CA ALA A 160 -20.18 -15.16 -5.94
C ALA A 160 -19.74 -16.55 -6.43
N ALA A 161 -18.45 -16.88 -6.33
CA ALA A 161 -17.90 -18.16 -6.78
C ALA A 161 -18.13 -19.31 -5.78
N GLY A 162 -18.31 -18.99 -4.50
CA GLY A 162 -18.37 -19.97 -3.41
C GLY A 162 -17.00 -20.47 -2.96
N ARG A 163 -16.98 -21.34 -1.94
CA ARG A 163 -15.75 -21.80 -1.26
C ARG A 163 -14.95 -22.86 -2.04
N ASN A 164 -15.61 -23.58 -2.95
CA ASN A 164 -15.02 -24.75 -3.60
C ASN A 164 -14.36 -24.44 -4.96
N VAL A 165 -14.56 -23.23 -5.47
CA VAL A 165 -13.98 -22.78 -6.75
C VAL A 165 -12.65 -22.10 -6.47
N SER A 166 -11.59 -22.49 -7.17
CA SER A 166 -10.31 -21.80 -7.06
C SER A 166 -10.35 -20.46 -7.79
N LEU A 167 -9.99 -19.38 -7.09
CA LEU A 167 -9.88 -18.03 -7.62
C LEU A 167 -8.42 -17.62 -7.73
N LEU A 168 -8.00 -17.20 -8.92
CA LEU A 168 -6.63 -16.78 -9.20
C LEU A 168 -6.58 -15.34 -9.71
N GLU A 169 -5.65 -14.55 -9.18
CA GLU A 169 -5.47 -13.14 -9.55
C GLU A 169 -4.45 -13.00 -10.69
N PHE A 170 -4.94 -12.77 -11.92
CA PHE A 170 -4.13 -12.59 -13.15
C PHE A 170 -4.25 -11.17 -13.75
N GLY A 171 -4.47 -10.17 -12.89
CA GLY A 171 -4.67 -8.76 -13.23
C GLY A 171 -3.39 -7.94 -13.39
N LEU A 172 -2.23 -8.43 -12.93
CA LEU A 172 -0.95 -7.70 -12.87
C LEU A 172 -0.66 -6.78 -14.09
N ARG A 173 -0.81 -7.29 -15.32
CA ARG A 173 -0.48 -6.52 -16.54
C ARG A 173 -1.40 -5.35 -16.87
N ARG A 174 -2.49 -5.18 -16.12
CA ARG A 174 -3.42 -4.02 -16.21
C ARG A 174 -3.52 -3.26 -14.89
N ALA A 175 -2.73 -3.66 -13.89
CA ALA A 175 -2.72 -2.98 -12.60
C ALA A 175 -2.08 -1.59 -12.75
N GLN A 176 -2.50 -0.67 -11.90
CA GLN A 176 -2.16 0.74 -12.02
C GLN A 176 -0.81 1.06 -11.38
N GLY A 177 0.13 1.54 -12.19
CA GLY A 177 1.43 1.99 -11.73
C GLY A 177 2.34 0.87 -11.21
N PRO A 178 3.54 1.23 -10.73
CA PRO A 178 4.56 0.24 -10.38
C PRO A 178 4.21 -0.60 -9.13
N ASP A 179 3.52 -0.02 -8.15
CA ASP A 179 3.10 -0.74 -6.93
C ASP A 179 1.72 -1.39 -7.04
N GLY A 180 0.82 -0.84 -7.87
CA GLY A 180 -0.58 -1.29 -7.87
C GLY A 180 -0.75 -2.76 -8.24
N GLY A 181 0.17 -3.33 -9.03
CA GLY A 181 0.19 -4.77 -9.31
C GLY A 181 0.55 -5.63 -8.10
N LEU A 182 1.56 -5.23 -7.34
CA LEU A 182 1.99 -5.92 -6.14
C LEU A 182 0.92 -5.83 -5.04
N SER A 183 0.42 -4.62 -4.80
CA SER A 183 -0.64 -4.35 -3.84
C SER A 183 -1.95 -5.04 -4.21
N ALA A 184 -2.35 -5.02 -5.49
CA ALA A 184 -3.55 -5.74 -5.94
C ALA A 184 -3.47 -7.25 -5.66
N SER A 185 -2.34 -7.89 -5.96
CA SER A 185 -2.14 -9.31 -5.68
C SER A 185 -2.21 -9.61 -4.17
N LYS A 186 -1.57 -8.78 -3.33
CA LYS A 186 -1.60 -8.89 -1.86
C LYS A 186 -3.03 -8.86 -1.32
N TYR A 187 -3.77 -7.82 -1.66
CA TYR A 187 -5.10 -7.59 -1.11
C TYR A 187 -6.18 -8.44 -1.77
N ALA A 188 -5.99 -8.91 -3.01
CA ALA A 188 -6.86 -9.92 -3.60
C ALA A 188 -6.78 -11.26 -2.86
N TYR A 189 -5.56 -11.68 -2.51
CA TYR A 189 -5.35 -12.88 -1.69
C TYR A 189 -5.96 -12.71 -0.30
N ALA A 190 -5.70 -11.58 0.37
CA ALA A 190 -6.32 -11.27 1.67
C ALA A 190 -7.85 -11.25 1.62
N GLY A 191 -8.45 -10.79 0.51
CA GLY A 191 -9.90 -10.81 0.30
C GLY A 191 -10.48 -12.18 -0.08
N GLY A 192 -9.65 -13.20 -0.25
CA GLY A 192 -10.09 -14.60 -0.39
C GLY A 192 -9.78 -15.28 -1.73
N PHE A 193 -8.88 -14.74 -2.55
CA PHE A 193 -8.32 -15.47 -3.69
C PHE A 193 -7.30 -16.50 -3.22
N ASP A 194 -7.09 -17.56 -4.01
CA ASP A 194 -6.23 -18.70 -3.63
C ASP A 194 -4.80 -18.59 -4.15
N GLY A 195 -4.54 -17.67 -5.09
CA GLY A 195 -3.21 -17.45 -5.65
C GLY A 195 -3.16 -16.32 -6.67
N THR A 196 -1.95 -16.05 -7.18
CA THR A 196 -1.70 -14.98 -8.16
C THR A 196 -0.71 -15.43 -9.24
N SER A 197 -0.71 -14.74 -10.38
CA SER A 197 0.39 -14.84 -11.37
C SER A 197 1.60 -13.98 -11.02
N ASN A 198 1.47 -13.09 -10.04
CA ASN A 198 2.52 -12.15 -9.67
C ASN A 198 3.62 -12.82 -8.85
N VAL A 199 4.74 -13.13 -9.50
CA VAL A 199 5.90 -13.79 -8.89
C VAL A 199 6.50 -12.94 -7.76
N LEU A 200 6.49 -11.60 -7.88
CA LEU A 200 7.01 -10.72 -6.82
C LEU A 200 6.13 -10.80 -5.57
N ALA A 201 4.82 -10.83 -5.74
CA ALA A 201 3.88 -11.01 -4.63
C ALA A 201 4.07 -12.37 -3.94
N GLY A 202 4.31 -13.43 -4.73
CA GLY A 202 4.66 -14.75 -4.18
C GLY A 202 5.95 -14.72 -3.35
N LYS A 203 7.00 -14.04 -3.85
CA LYS A 203 8.27 -13.89 -3.14
C LYS A 203 8.14 -13.07 -1.84
N MET A 204 7.41 -11.95 -1.88
CA MET A 204 7.34 -11.01 -0.77
C MET A 204 6.34 -11.40 0.31
N TYR A 205 5.20 -11.98 -0.09
CA TYR A 205 4.06 -12.24 0.80
C TYR A 205 3.74 -13.73 0.94
N ASN A 206 4.56 -14.61 0.36
CA ASN A 206 4.36 -16.06 0.38
C ASN A 206 2.98 -16.49 -0.16
N ILE A 207 2.47 -15.77 -1.17
CA ILE A 207 1.21 -16.07 -1.84
C ILE A 207 1.46 -17.20 -2.87
N PRO A 208 0.60 -18.23 -2.96
CA PRO A 208 0.73 -19.27 -3.97
C PRO A 208 0.75 -18.67 -5.39
N VAL A 209 1.83 -18.95 -6.13
CA VAL A 209 1.96 -18.52 -7.53
C VAL A 209 1.41 -19.59 -8.45
N ARG A 210 0.63 -19.16 -9.45
CA ARG A 210 0.08 -20.02 -10.51
C ARG A 210 0.26 -19.34 -11.86
N GLY A 211 0.63 -20.11 -12.87
CA GLY A 211 0.80 -19.63 -14.22
C GLY A 211 1.11 -20.77 -15.18
N THR A 212 0.65 -20.64 -16.41
CA THR A 212 0.94 -21.57 -17.51
C THR A 212 1.88 -20.90 -18.50
N HIS A 213 1.86 -21.33 -19.76
CA HIS A 213 2.43 -20.60 -20.89
C HIS A 213 1.41 -19.60 -21.46
N ALA A 214 1.91 -18.63 -22.25
CA ALA A 214 1.09 -17.64 -22.94
C ALA A 214 0.98 -17.93 -24.44
N HIS A 215 0.00 -17.33 -25.11
CA HIS A 215 -0.22 -17.45 -26.56
C HIS A 215 1.05 -17.19 -27.38
N ALA A 216 1.89 -16.23 -26.97
CA ALA A 216 3.13 -15.88 -27.66
C ALA A 216 4.09 -17.07 -27.84
N TYR A 217 4.07 -18.03 -26.90
CA TYR A 217 4.85 -19.25 -27.02
C TYR A 217 4.33 -20.14 -28.14
N ILE A 218 3.01 -20.32 -28.25
CA ILE A 218 2.44 -21.14 -29.34
C ILE A 218 2.68 -20.48 -30.69
N THR A 219 2.53 -19.15 -30.79
CA THR A 219 2.75 -18.41 -32.03
C THR A 219 4.22 -18.27 -32.43
N SER A 220 5.18 -18.69 -31.59
CA SER A 220 6.60 -18.67 -31.97
C SER A 220 7.01 -19.85 -32.85
N PHE A 221 6.12 -20.82 -33.05
CA PHE A 221 6.37 -22.00 -33.89
C PHE A 221 5.62 -21.86 -35.22
N ASN A 222 6.31 -22.12 -36.33
CA ASN A 222 5.68 -22.11 -37.66
C ASN A 222 5.08 -23.48 -38.02
N GLY A 223 5.51 -24.54 -37.34
CA GLY A 223 4.99 -25.89 -37.49
C GLY A 223 5.61 -26.88 -36.50
N LEU A 224 5.17 -28.13 -36.55
CA LEU A 224 5.63 -29.19 -35.63
C LEU A 224 7.13 -29.47 -35.72
N ASN A 225 7.77 -29.19 -36.86
CA ASN A 225 9.20 -29.39 -37.07
C ASN A 225 10.07 -28.47 -36.20
N ASP A 226 9.52 -27.36 -35.71
CA ASP A 226 10.22 -26.41 -34.85
C ASP A 226 10.21 -26.85 -33.37
N LEU A 227 9.44 -27.89 -33.02
CA LEU A 227 9.32 -28.38 -31.65
C LEU A 227 10.53 -29.24 -31.27
N GLN A 228 11.41 -28.69 -30.43
CA GLN A 228 12.42 -29.47 -29.73
C GLN A 228 11.86 -30.03 -28.42
N LEU A 229 11.56 -31.32 -28.39
CA LEU A 229 11.07 -32.01 -27.19
C LEU A 229 12.22 -32.20 -26.19
N LYS A 230 12.39 -31.23 -25.29
CA LYS A 230 13.23 -31.35 -24.08
C LYS A 230 12.30 -31.43 -22.87
N ILE A 231 12.35 -32.55 -22.16
CA ILE A 231 11.49 -32.81 -21.01
C ILE A 231 12.17 -32.23 -19.76
N CYS A 232 11.46 -31.39 -19.03
CA CYS A 232 11.83 -30.97 -17.69
C CYS A 232 10.92 -31.71 -16.70
N PHE A 233 11.51 -32.50 -15.81
CA PHE A 233 10.78 -33.15 -14.73
C PHE A 233 10.65 -32.17 -13.57
N SER A 234 9.43 -31.82 -13.18
CA SER A 234 9.23 -31.16 -11.90
C SER A 234 9.40 -32.22 -10.80
N GLN A 235 10.29 -31.97 -9.85
CA GLN A 235 10.19 -32.64 -8.57
C GLN A 235 9.00 -32.00 -7.85
N GLU A 236 7.84 -32.65 -7.88
CA GLU A 236 6.78 -32.35 -6.90
C GLU A 236 6.64 -33.55 -5.98
N GLY A 237 6.66 -33.27 -4.67
CA GLY A 237 6.25 -34.16 -3.59
C GLY A 237 4.80 -33.92 -3.21
#